data_AF-A0A1J1H2R8-F1
#
_entry.id   AF-A0A1J1H2R8-F1
#
_cell.length_a   1.000
_cell.length_b   1.000
_cell.length_c   1.000
_cell.angle_alpha   90.00
_cell.angle_beta   90.00
_cell.angle_gamma   90.00
#
_symmetry.space_group_name_H-M   'P 1'
#
loop_
_entity.id
_entity.type
_entity.pdbx_description
1 polymer ?
#
loop_
_entity_poly.entity_id
_entity_poly.type
_entity_poly.pdbx_seq_one_letter_code
_entity_poly.pdbx_strand_id
1 'polypeptide(L)'
;MAAKRLKLNCFSLNARYFNTSLIKSKIDILENYAKKNQLHKLKMDDLFEVFKLSKTEEDYKLSLHLLNIYYNFGRNLNTQQDVNLFFVFILRVNQLNEAKDFLKYFNGWLLCPPSNKYILLCMEEFFSKKKFYDVREIFSFVRQNSQIKLESPFYTITIKSMLMLKNNPIEESMIIYDDSYNMCIYLTNEVHNLLLEHNLFYYHNTKKEKNSENLRSLGFYEQNIKKIITRLINELIKNRTSVQLSSKSLSLFAWTSIYFDLKEIIKKSNNTLMDVEKCNSWFDIFKLSCLYNQIPQCYSGPFSEAFKSVLEDMKDDKDAIKALEYVNIYFNE
;
A
#
# COMPACT_ATOMS: atom_id res chain seq x y z
N MET A 1 -2.74 17.56 -2.63
CA MET A 1 -4.20 17.56 -2.41
C MET A 1 -4.53 16.70 -1.20
N ALA A 2 -5.23 17.30 -0.23
CA ALA A 2 -5.51 16.74 1.08
C ALA A 2 -6.01 15.29 0.99
N ALA A 3 -5.29 14.39 1.66
CA ALA A 3 -5.88 13.15 2.12
C ALA A 3 -7.17 13.55 2.85
N LYS A 4 -8.31 13.25 2.22
CA LYS A 4 -9.57 13.14 2.93
C LYS A 4 -9.30 12.02 3.94
N ARG A 5 -8.74 12.41 5.10
CA ARG A 5 -8.84 11.65 6.33
C ARG A 5 -10.30 11.30 6.36
N LEU A 6 -10.61 10.04 6.09
CA LEU A 6 -11.83 9.45 6.58
C LEU A 6 -11.81 9.84 8.03
N LYS A 7 -12.64 10.83 8.38
CA LYS A 7 -13.03 11.08 9.76
C LYS A 7 -13.71 9.77 10.15
N LEU A 8 -12.89 8.81 10.56
CA LEU A 8 -13.19 8.01 11.73
C LEU A 8 -13.66 9.05 12.72
N ASN A 9 -14.98 9.14 12.89
CA ASN A 9 -15.49 9.60 14.16
C ASN A 9 -14.75 8.73 15.16
N CYS A 10 -13.70 9.30 15.75
CA CYS A 10 -13.05 8.78 16.93
C CYS A 10 -14.20 8.46 17.85
N PHE A 11 -14.52 7.18 17.95
CA PHE A 11 -15.39 6.70 19.00
C PHE A 11 -14.67 7.12 20.27
N SER A 12 -15.21 8.14 20.91
CA SER A 12 -14.79 8.59 22.22
C SER A 12 -14.55 7.34 23.06
N LEU A 13 -13.35 7.22 23.64
CA LEU A 13 -13.00 6.31 24.72
C LEU A 13 -13.81 6.65 26.00
N ASN A 14 -15.12 6.87 25.85
CA ASN A 14 -16.04 6.78 26.95
C ASN A 14 -16.18 5.28 27.21
N ALA A 15 -15.57 4.86 28.30
CA ALA A 15 -15.79 3.58 28.95
C ALA A 15 -17.30 3.39 29.21
N ARG A 16 -18.04 3.00 28.18
CA ARG A 16 -19.33 2.34 28.36
C ARG A 16 -18.98 0.93 28.75
N TYR A 17 -19.30 0.55 29.99
CA TYR A 17 -19.35 -0.83 30.45
C TYR A 17 -19.78 -1.74 29.29
N PHE A 18 -18.84 -2.52 28.77
CA PHE A 18 -19.06 -3.37 27.61
C PHE A 18 -19.98 -4.51 28.06
N ASN A 19 -21.18 -4.58 27.50
CA ASN A 19 -22.21 -5.44 28.03
C ASN A 19 -22.15 -6.81 27.36
N THR A 20 -21.07 -7.56 27.59
CA THR A 20 -20.98 -8.99 27.22
C THR A 20 -22.20 -9.77 27.73
N SER A 21 -22.81 -9.34 28.85
CA SER A 21 -24.10 -9.83 29.34
C SER A 21 -25.27 -9.61 28.37
N LEU A 22 -25.34 -8.47 27.67
CA LEU A 22 -26.34 -8.21 26.63
C LEU A 22 -26.12 -9.10 25.41
N ILE A 23 -24.85 -9.32 25.03
CA ILE A 23 -24.50 -10.25 23.94
C ILE A 23 -24.92 -11.66 24.33
N LYS A 24 -24.59 -12.12 25.54
CA LYS A 24 -25.01 -13.42 26.09
C LYS A 24 -26.53 -13.55 26.07
N SER A 25 -27.28 -12.55 26.56
CA SER A 25 -28.75 -12.65 26.57
C SER A 25 -29.36 -12.70 25.16
N LYS A 26 -28.80 -11.94 24.20
CA LYS A 26 -29.21 -12.04 22.79
C LYS A 26 -28.92 -13.43 22.23
N ILE A 27 -27.73 -13.98 22.50
CA ILE A 27 -27.36 -15.33 22.06
C ILE A 27 -28.29 -16.37 22.68
N ASP A 28 -28.58 -16.29 23.99
CA ASP A 28 -29.47 -17.21 24.68
C ASP A 28 -30.89 -17.23 24.06
N ILE A 29 -31.40 -16.06 23.66
CA ILE A 29 -32.70 -15.95 22.98
C ILE A 29 -32.66 -16.67 21.63
N LEU A 30 -31.63 -16.41 20.82
CA LEU A 30 -31.47 -17.00 19.49
C LEU A 30 -31.24 -18.52 19.56
N GLU A 31 -30.43 -18.97 20.51
CA GLU A 31 -30.19 -20.39 20.78
C GLU A 31 -31.48 -21.09 21.24
N ASN A 32 -32.30 -20.43 22.06
CA ASN A 32 -33.61 -20.96 22.45
C ASN A 32 -34.57 -21.09 21.26
N TYR A 33 -34.55 -20.15 20.30
CA TYR A 33 -35.30 -20.31 19.05
C TYR A 33 -34.81 -21.52 18.25
N ALA A 34 -33.49 -21.70 18.18
CA ALA A 34 -32.86 -22.83 17.50
C ALA A 34 -33.26 -24.17 18.15
N LYS A 35 -33.14 -24.29 19.48
CA LYS A 35 -33.54 -25.47 20.27
C LYS A 35 -35.03 -25.81 20.12
N LYS A 36 -35.89 -24.81 19.95
CA LYS A 36 -37.34 -24.98 19.72
C LYS A 36 -37.71 -25.15 18.24
N ASN A 37 -36.74 -25.30 17.33
CA ASN A 37 -36.94 -25.37 15.88
C ASN A 37 -37.75 -24.19 15.29
N GLN A 38 -37.67 -23.01 15.90
CA GLN A 38 -38.35 -21.80 15.46
C GLN A 38 -37.54 -21.06 14.39
N LEU A 39 -37.20 -21.75 13.29
CA LEU A 39 -36.26 -21.26 12.26
C LEU A 39 -36.68 -19.95 11.58
N HIS A 40 -37.97 -19.62 11.58
CA HIS A 40 -38.50 -18.35 11.06
C HIS A 40 -38.10 -17.13 11.92
N LYS A 41 -37.72 -17.36 13.18
CA LYS A 41 -37.20 -16.33 14.10
C LYS A 41 -35.69 -16.22 14.10
N LEU A 42 -34.99 -17.16 13.47
CA LEU A 42 -33.53 -17.16 13.37
C LEU A 42 -33.12 -16.42 12.08
N LYS A 43 -33.16 -15.08 12.12
CA LYS A 43 -32.84 -14.22 10.97
C LYS A 43 -31.36 -13.83 10.98
N MET A 44 -30.75 -13.75 9.80
CA MET A 44 -29.34 -13.32 9.67
C MET A 44 -29.09 -11.92 10.24
N ASP A 45 -30.08 -11.03 10.20
CA ASP A 45 -29.98 -9.69 10.78
C ASP A 45 -29.67 -9.74 12.29
N ASP A 46 -30.27 -10.67 13.02
CA ASP A 46 -30.06 -10.82 14.47
C ASP A 46 -28.62 -11.27 14.78
N LEU A 47 -28.08 -12.19 13.97
CA LEU A 47 -26.66 -12.58 14.03
C LEU A 47 -25.75 -11.38 13.77
N PHE A 48 -26.04 -10.57 12.74
CA PHE A 48 -25.23 -9.41 12.42
C PHE A 48 -25.34 -8.28 13.45
N GLU A 49 -26.46 -8.17 14.15
CA GLU A 49 -26.56 -7.29 15.33
C GLU A 49 -25.60 -7.73 16.43
N VAL A 50 -25.50 -9.03 16.72
CA VAL A 50 -24.55 -9.56 17.69
C VAL A 50 -23.12 -9.22 17.25
N PHE A 51 -22.75 -9.49 15.99
CA PHE A 51 -21.44 -9.12 15.45
C PHE A 51 -21.12 -7.63 15.57
N LYS A 52 -22.11 -6.75 15.39
CA LYS A 52 -21.96 -5.29 15.54
C LYS A 52 -21.66 -4.87 16.99
N LEU A 53 -22.21 -5.59 17.97
CA LEU A 53 -22.04 -5.30 19.38
C LEU A 53 -20.70 -5.82 19.94
N SER A 54 -20.18 -6.91 19.37
CA SER A 54 -18.96 -7.57 19.83
C SER A 54 -17.71 -6.69 19.67
N LYS A 55 -16.93 -6.57 20.75
CA LYS A 55 -15.71 -5.74 20.80
C LYS A 55 -14.53 -6.41 21.50
N THR A 56 -14.77 -7.48 22.25
CA THR A 56 -13.72 -8.20 23.00
C THR A 56 -13.47 -9.59 22.43
N GLU A 57 -12.40 -10.24 22.89
CA GLU A 57 -12.11 -11.65 22.56
C GLU A 57 -13.18 -12.60 23.13
N GLU A 58 -13.75 -12.30 24.31
CA GLU A 58 -14.84 -13.11 24.86
C GLU A 58 -16.08 -13.02 23.95
N ASP A 59 -16.44 -11.80 23.52
CA ASP A 59 -17.55 -11.60 22.59
C ASP A 59 -17.28 -12.30 21.24
N TYR A 60 -16.01 -12.37 20.82
CA TYR A 60 -15.62 -13.10 19.61
C TYR A 60 -15.98 -14.58 19.71
N LYS A 61 -15.56 -15.25 20.79
CA LYS A 61 -15.84 -16.67 21.03
C LYS A 61 -17.34 -16.95 21.11
N LEU A 62 -18.09 -16.09 21.80
CA LEU A 62 -19.55 -16.19 21.89
C LEU A 62 -20.23 -16.01 20.53
N SER A 63 -19.77 -15.04 19.74
CA SER A 63 -20.31 -14.78 18.40
C SER A 63 -20.01 -15.91 17.42
N LEU A 64 -18.83 -16.54 17.52
CA LEU A 64 -18.49 -17.73 16.74
C LEU A 64 -19.37 -18.93 17.13
N HIS A 65 -19.66 -19.12 18.42
CA HIS A 65 -20.60 -20.14 18.86
C HIS A 65 -22.00 -19.91 18.24
N LEU A 66 -22.49 -18.68 18.27
CA LEU A 66 -23.76 -18.33 17.61
C LEU A 66 -23.71 -18.60 16.10
N LEU A 67 -22.62 -18.23 15.42
CA LEU A 67 -22.44 -18.53 14.00
C LEU A 67 -22.54 -20.03 13.71
N ASN A 68 -21.91 -20.87 14.54
CA ASN A 68 -21.98 -22.32 14.39
C ASN A 68 -23.41 -22.85 14.54
N ILE A 69 -24.19 -22.30 15.49
CA ILE A 69 -25.63 -22.61 15.60
C ILE A 69 -26.34 -22.29 14.28
N TYR A 70 -26.13 -21.11 13.72
CA TYR A 70 -26.74 -20.71 12.45
C TYR A 70 -26.40 -21.70 11.32
N TYR A 71 -25.13 -22.08 11.19
CA TYR A 71 -24.69 -23.08 10.20
C TYR A 71 -25.35 -24.45 10.41
N ASN A 72 -25.44 -24.94 11.65
CA ASN A 72 -26.11 -26.21 11.97
C ASN A 72 -27.59 -26.24 11.59
N PHE A 73 -28.23 -25.07 11.51
CA PHE A 73 -29.61 -24.91 11.06
C PHE A 73 -29.73 -24.43 9.61
N GLY A 74 -28.67 -24.55 8.81
CA GLY A 74 -28.66 -24.24 7.37
C GLY A 74 -28.70 -22.74 7.04
N ARG A 75 -28.37 -21.87 8.00
CA ARG A 75 -28.26 -20.42 7.80
C ARG A 75 -26.80 -20.04 7.58
N ASN A 76 -26.39 -20.06 6.31
CA ASN A 76 -25.00 -19.82 5.92
C ASN A 76 -24.75 -18.36 5.49
N LEU A 77 -23.49 -17.93 5.51
CA LEU A 77 -23.05 -16.66 4.92
C LEU A 77 -23.00 -16.81 3.39
N ASN A 78 -24.08 -16.41 2.72
CA ASN A 78 -24.28 -16.70 1.29
C ASN A 78 -23.91 -15.53 0.37
N THR A 79 -23.92 -14.31 0.89
CA THR A 79 -23.64 -13.10 0.09
C THR A 79 -22.29 -12.49 0.47
N GLN A 80 -21.69 -11.73 -0.45
CA GLN A 80 -20.47 -10.97 -0.15
C GLN A 80 -20.69 -9.97 1.00
N GLN A 81 -21.92 -9.46 1.17
CA GLN A 81 -22.26 -8.58 2.29
C GLN A 81 -22.18 -9.32 3.63
N ASP A 82 -22.67 -10.55 3.70
CA ASP A 82 -22.58 -11.40 4.90
C ASP A 82 -21.14 -11.67 5.28
N VAL A 83 -20.33 -12.07 4.28
CA VAL A 83 -18.89 -12.30 4.42
C VAL A 83 -18.16 -11.04 4.87
N ASN A 84 -18.50 -9.88 4.30
CA ASN A 84 -17.93 -8.60 4.70
C ASN A 84 -18.27 -8.27 6.16
N LEU A 85 -19.52 -8.46 6.60
CA LEU A 85 -19.94 -8.19 7.97
C LEU A 85 -19.20 -9.08 8.97
N PHE A 86 -19.04 -10.36 8.64
CA PHE A 86 -18.27 -11.30 9.45
C PHE A 86 -16.79 -10.91 9.51
N PHE A 87 -16.17 -10.62 8.36
CA PHE A 87 -14.76 -10.25 8.30
C PHE A 87 -14.46 -8.94 9.04
N VAL A 88 -15.33 -7.93 8.90
CA VAL A 88 -15.23 -6.67 9.67
C VAL A 88 -15.37 -6.92 11.17
N PHE A 89 -16.19 -7.87 11.58
CA PHE A 89 -16.30 -8.27 12.99
C PHE A 89 -14.97 -8.84 13.51
N ILE A 90 -14.33 -9.76 12.78
CA ILE A 90 -12.99 -10.29 13.12
C ILE A 90 -11.97 -9.16 13.30
N LEU A 91 -11.95 -8.19 12.38
CA LEU A 91 -11.06 -7.04 12.46
C LEU A 91 -11.38 -6.14 13.68
N ARG A 92 -12.67 -5.91 13.98
CA ARG A 92 -13.10 -5.06 15.09
C ARG A 92 -12.69 -5.63 16.46
N VAL A 93 -12.77 -6.94 16.63
CA VAL A 93 -12.34 -7.62 17.88
C VAL A 93 -10.83 -7.87 17.91
N ASN A 94 -10.08 -7.31 16.93
CA ASN A 94 -8.62 -7.39 16.80
C ASN A 94 -8.07 -8.83 16.74
N GLN A 95 -8.83 -9.76 16.17
CA GLN A 95 -8.40 -11.15 15.96
C GLN A 95 -7.68 -11.29 14.62
N LEU A 96 -6.50 -10.67 14.51
CA LEU A 96 -5.79 -10.55 13.23
C LEU A 96 -5.27 -11.87 12.66
N ASN A 97 -4.84 -12.80 13.52
CA ASN A 97 -4.40 -14.12 13.05
C ASN A 97 -5.56 -14.89 12.43
N GLU A 98 -6.74 -14.84 13.06
CA GLU A 98 -7.98 -15.39 12.53
C GLU A 98 -8.36 -14.72 11.20
N ALA A 99 -8.20 -13.40 11.08
CA ALA A 99 -8.44 -12.70 9.81
C ALA A 99 -7.51 -13.20 8.70
N LYS A 100 -6.24 -13.49 9.03
CA LYS A 100 -5.26 -14.04 8.07
C LYS A 100 -5.65 -15.46 7.66
N ASP A 101 -5.96 -16.33 8.62
CA ASP A 101 -6.38 -17.72 8.35
C ASP A 101 -7.69 -17.76 7.57
N PHE A 102 -8.63 -16.86 7.88
CA PHE A 102 -9.85 -16.67 7.13
C PHE A 102 -9.55 -16.40 5.64
N LEU A 103 -8.66 -15.46 5.33
CA LEU A 103 -8.28 -15.14 3.94
C LEU A 103 -7.57 -16.30 3.24
N LYS A 104 -6.86 -17.15 3.99
CA LYS A 104 -6.19 -18.34 3.45
C LYS A 104 -7.18 -19.46 3.09
N TYR A 105 -8.19 -19.67 3.94
CA TYR A 105 -9.04 -20.88 3.87
C TYR A 105 -10.50 -20.62 3.48
N PHE A 106 -10.92 -19.37 3.21
CA PHE A 106 -12.33 -19.06 2.96
C PHE A 106 -12.95 -19.90 1.82
N ASN A 107 -12.20 -20.25 0.77
CA ASN A 107 -12.71 -21.07 -0.34
C ASN A 107 -13.25 -22.44 0.10
N GLY A 108 -12.78 -22.97 1.24
CA GLY A 108 -13.26 -24.24 1.78
C GLY A 108 -14.61 -24.15 2.48
N TRP A 109 -15.07 -22.94 2.81
CA TRP A 109 -16.22 -22.71 3.69
C TRP A 109 -17.23 -21.70 3.12
N LEU A 110 -16.80 -20.76 2.30
CA LEU A 110 -17.58 -19.63 1.81
C LEU A 110 -17.63 -19.61 0.28
N LEU A 111 -18.74 -19.09 -0.25
CA LEU A 111 -18.97 -18.98 -1.70
C LEU A 111 -18.19 -17.84 -2.36
N CYS A 112 -17.77 -16.83 -1.58
CA CYS A 112 -17.08 -15.66 -2.09
C CYS A 112 -16.14 -15.04 -1.03
N PRO A 113 -15.10 -14.30 -1.46
CA PRO A 113 -14.20 -13.60 -0.54
C PRO A 113 -14.83 -12.35 0.06
N PRO A 114 -14.24 -11.81 1.14
CA PRO A 114 -14.44 -10.42 1.52
C PRO A 114 -14.09 -9.50 0.34
N SER A 115 -14.77 -8.35 0.27
CA SER A 115 -14.44 -7.34 -0.73
C SER A 115 -13.03 -6.80 -0.54
N ASN A 116 -12.38 -6.43 -1.65
CA ASN A 116 -11.02 -5.88 -1.68
C ASN A 116 -10.78 -4.77 -0.65
N LYS A 117 -11.78 -3.91 -0.44
CA LYS A 117 -11.73 -2.83 0.54
C LYS A 117 -11.37 -3.31 1.95
N TYR A 118 -12.00 -4.40 2.41
CA TYR A 118 -11.74 -4.90 3.77
C TYR A 118 -10.48 -5.74 3.85
N ILE A 119 -10.10 -6.44 2.76
CA ILE A 119 -8.82 -7.13 2.70
C ILE A 119 -7.68 -6.11 2.78
N LEU A 120 -7.77 -5.00 2.05
CA LEU A 120 -6.80 -3.89 2.14
C LEU A 120 -6.74 -3.31 3.55
N LEU A 121 -7.89 -3.09 4.20
CA LEU A 121 -7.95 -2.62 5.59
C LEU A 121 -7.23 -3.60 6.54
N CYS A 122 -7.38 -4.90 6.34
CA CYS A 122 -6.65 -5.92 7.10
C CYS A 122 -5.14 -5.79 6.90
N MET A 123 -4.68 -5.68 5.64
CA MET A 123 -3.26 -5.48 5.33
C MET A 123 -2.71 -4.17 5.92
N GLU A 124 -3.49 -3.09 5.91
CA GLU A 124 -3.15 -1.81 6.55
C GLU A 124 -2.98 -1.95 8.07
N GLU A 125 -3.81 -2.75 8.73
CA GLU A 125 -3.69 -3.02 10.17
C GLU A 125 -2.46 -3.88 10.50
N PHE A 126 -2.10 -4.85 9.66
CA PHE A 126 -0.83 -5.58 9.82
C PHE A 126 0.37 -4.67 9.57
N PHE A 127 0.31 -3.79 8.57
CA PHE A 127 1.35 -2.80 8.28
C PHE A 127 1.54 -1.84 9.45
N SER A 128 0.46 -1.28 10.01
CA SER A 128 0.51 -0.34 11.13
C SER A 128 1.14 -0.97 12.39
N LYS A 129 0.93 -2.27 12.61
CA LYS A 129 1.56 -3.06 13.67
C LYS A 129 2.97 -3.56 13.32
N LYS A 130 3.58 -3.09 12.22
CA LYS A 130 4.93 -3.46 11.74
C LYS A 130 5.10 -4.95 11.44
N LYS A 131 4.01 -5.64 11.10
CA LYS A 131 3.99 -7.07 10.74
C LYS A 131 4.13 -7.26 9.23
N PHE A 132 5.27 -6.86 8.68
CA PHE A 132 5.47 -6.75 7.22
C PHE A 132 5.45 -8.10 6.48
N TYR A 133 5.95 -9.16 7.10
CA TYR A 133 5.89 -10.51 6.51
C TYR A 133 4.46 -11.04 6.42
N ASP A 134 3.61 -10.75 7.42
CA ASP A 134 2.20 -11.13 7.38
C ASP A 134 1.47 -10.38 6.25
N VAL A 135 1.82 -9.12 5.96
CA VAL A 135 1.28 -8.38 4.81
C VAL A 135 1.63 -9.10 3.50
N ARG A 136 2.88 -9.55 3.34
CA ARG A 136 3.30 -10.32 2.16
C ARG A 136 2.59 -11.66 2.06
N GLU A 137 2.39 -12.34 3.20
CA GLU A 137 1.70 -13.61 3.25
C GLU A 137 0.23 -13.45 2.82
N ILE A 138 -0.47 -12.43 3.33
CA ILE A 138 -1.84 -12.09 2.91
C ILE A 138 -1.87 -11.76 1.42
N PHE A 139 -0.90 -10.98 0.93
CA PHE A 139 -0.78 -10.68 -0.50
C PHE A 139 -0.65 -11.96 -1.34
N SER A 140 0.11 -12.97 -0.87
CA SER A 140 0.24 -14.25 -1.58
C SER A 140 -1.11 -14.97 -1.71
N PHE A 141 -1.95 -14.93 -0.68
CA PHE A 141 -3.29 -15.55 -0.72
C PHE A 141 -4.19 -14.82 -1.73
N VAL A 142 -4.17 -13.49 -1.71
CA VAL A 142 -4.91 -12.65 -2.68
C VAL A 142 -4.45 -12.94 -4.11
N ARG A 143 -3.13 -13.00 -4.31
CA ARG A 143 -2.49 -13.19 -5.61
C ARG A 143 -2.75 -14.56 -6.24
N GLN A 144 -2.92 -15.59 -5.42
CA GLN A 144 -3.19 -16.97 -5.85
C GLN A 144 -4.68 -17.26 -6.06
N ASN A 145 -5.57 -16.42 -5.52
CA ASN A 145 -7.00 -16.67 -5.55
C ASN A 145 -7.69 -15.95 -6.71
N SER A 146 -8.29 -16.70 -7.63
CA SER A 146 -8.98 -16.15 -8.81
C SER A 146 -10.30 -15.44 -8.51
N GLN A 147 -10.91 -15.68 -7.34
CA GLN A 147 -12.14 -15.00 -6.93
C GLN A 147 -11.88 -13.57 -6.41
N ILE A 148 -10.64 -13.27 -6.02
CA ILE A 148 -10.24 -11.94 -5.57
C ILE A 148 -9.67 -11.19 -6.76
N LYS A 149 -10.32 -10.09 -7.15
CA LYS A 149 -9.81 -9.24 -8.22
C LYS A 149 -8.55 -8.54 -7.74
N LEU A 150 -7.42 -8.86 -8.36
CA LEU A 150 -6.15 -8.24 -8.06
C LEU A 150 -6.11 -6.79 -8.57
N GLU A 151 -5.72 -5.86 -7.71
CA GLU A 151 -5.75 -4.42 -7.95
C GLU A 151 -4.48 -3.74 -7.41
N SER A 152 -4.13 -2.58 -7.99
CA SER A 152 -2.94 -1.78 -7.66
C SER A 152 -2.71 -1.52 -6.15
N PRO A 153 -3.75 -1.27 -5.32
CA PRO A 153 -3.54 -1.03 -3.89
C PRO A 153 -2.90 -2.21 -3.14
N PHE A 154 -3.17 -3.46 -3.54
CA PHE A 154 -2.56 -4.64 -2.93
C PHE A 154 -1.04 -4.67 -3.13
N TYR A 155 -0.60 -4.35 -4.35
CA TYR A 155 0.83 -4.20 -4.63
C TYR A 155 1.43 -3.02 -3.88
N THR A 156 0.73 -1.89 -3.83
CA THR A 156 1.19 -0.66 -3.18
C THR A 156 1.54 -0.91 -1.71
N ILE A 157 0.64 -1.51 -0.93
CA ILE A 157 0.89 -1.76 0.49
C ILE A 157 1.94 -2.87 0.70
N THR A 158 2.00 -3.85 -0.20
CA THR A 158 2.98 -4.94 -0.10
C THR A 158 4.38 -4.41 -0.39
N ILE A 159 4.57 -3.60 -1.43
CA ILE A 159 5.85 -2.94 -1.76
C ILE A 159 6.31 -2.07 -0.59
N LYS A 160 5.40 -1.24 -0.03
CA LYS A 160 5.70 -0.43 1.17
C LYS A 160 6.13 -1.30 2.35
N SER A 161 5.48 -2.45 2.56
CA SER A 161 5.88 -3.41 3.61
C SER A 161 7.26 -3.99 3.37
N MET A 162 7.59 -4.36 2.12
CA MET A 162 8.88 -4.97 1.80
C MET A 162 10.03 -3.99 1.98
N LEU A 163 9.82 -2.71 1.68
CA LEU A 163 10.82 -1.66 1.93
C LEU A 163 11.11 -1.44 3.42
N MET A 164 10.21 -1.84 4.31
CA MET A 164 10.39 -1.72 5.77
C MET A 164 11.11 -2.93 6.40
N LEU A 165 11.48 -3.94 5.59
CA LEU A 165 12.24 -5.09 6.07
C LEU A 165 13.68 -4.71 6.41
N LYS A 166 14.25 -5.40 7.40
CA LYS A 166 15.67 -5.22 7.77
C LYS A 166 16.63 -5.81 6.75
N ASN A 167 16.21 -6.90 6.11
CA ASN A 167 17.04 -7.68 5.19
C ASN A 167 16.49 -7.53 3.78
N ASN A 168 17.39 -7.23 2.83
CA ASN A 168 17.12 -7.14 1.40
C ASN A 168 15.82 -6.38 1.01
N PRO A 169 15.52 -5.19 1.59
CA PRO A 169 14.25 -4.50 1.35
C PRO A 169 14.03 -4.12 -0.12
N ILE A 170 15.10 -3.77 -0.83
CA ILE A 170 15.05 -3.41 -2.26
C ILE A 170 14.76 -4.63 -3.12
N GLU A 171 15.44 -5.74 -2.88
CA GLU A 171 15.22 -6.98 -3.64
C GLU A 171 13.79 -7.47 -3.48
N GLU A 172 13.30 -7.55 -2.23
CA GLU A 172 11.96 -8.03 -1.94
C GLU A 172 10.87 -7.11 -2.51
N SER A 173 11.08 -5.80 -2.48
CA SER A 173 10.14 -4.85 -3.06
C SER A 173 10.14 -4.89 -4.59
N MET A 174 11.30 -5.09 -5.23
CA MET A 174 11.42 -5.24 -6.68
C MET A 174 10.80 -6.54 -7.20
N ILE A 175 10.83 -7.64 -6.44
CA ILE A 175 10.11 -8.88 -6.78
C ILE A 175 8.60 -8.61 -6.91
N ILE A 176 8.01 -7.90 -5.94
CA ILE A 176 6.58 -7.55 -5.95
C ILE A 176 6.27 -6.55 -7.07
N TYR A 177 7.17 -5.59 -7.30
CA TYR A 177 7.06 -4.65 -8.41
C TYR A 177 7.02 -5.39 -9.76
N ASP A 178 7.91 -6.35 -9.97
CA ASP A 178 7.99 -7.11 -11.21
C ASP A 178 6.78 -8.03 -11.43
N ASP A 179 6.29 -8.66 -10.37
CA ASP A 179 5.05 -9.43 -10.43
C ASP A 179 3.86 -8.58 -10.89
N SER A 180 3.75 -7.32 -10.44
CA SER A 180 2.67 -6.43 -10.92
C SER A 180 2.73 -6.19 -12.42
N TYR A 181 3.93 -6.08 -13.01
CA TYR A 181 4.08 -5.95 -14.45
C TYR A 181 3.63 -7.22 -15.18
N ASN A 182 4.06 -8.38 -14.68
CA ASN A 182 3.67 -9.69 -15.23
C ASN A 182 2.16 -9.92 -15.16
N MET A 183 1.51 -9.39 -14.12
CA MET A 183 0.06 -9.43 -13.93
C MET A 183 -0.69 -8.32 -14.66
N CYS A 184 -0.01 -7.50 -15.47
CA CYS A 184 -0.59 -6.37 -16.19
C CYS A 184 -1.30 -5.35 -15.27
N ILE A 185 -0.81 -5.18 -14.05
CA ILE A 185 -1.32 -4.23 -13.06
C ILE A 185 -0.46 -2.96 -13.08
N TYR A 186 -1.08 -1.84 -13.44
CA TYR A 186 -0.44 -0.53 -13.36
C TYR A 186 -0.32 -0.05 -11.91
N LEU A 187 0.82 0.55 -11.61
CA LEU A 187 1.10 1.12 -10.31
C LEU A 187 0.96 2.63 -10.35
N THR A 188 0.70 3.24 -9.19
CA THR A 188 0.63 4.69 -9.08
C THR A 188 2.03 5.29 -9.18
N ASN A 189 2.12 6.56 -9.62
CA ASN A 189 3.38 7.31 -9.63
C ASN A 189 4.06 7.33 -8.27
N GLU A 190 3.29 7.33 -7.18
CA GLU A 190 3.79 7.29 -5.82
C GLU A 190 4.67 6.06 -5.58
N VAL A 191 4.24 4.88 -6.05
CA VAL A 191 5.00 3.63 -5.88
C VAL A 191 6.27 3.62 -6.73
N HIS A 192 6.18 4.09 -7.98
CA HIS A 192 7.36 4.24 -8.85
C HIS A 192 8.39 5.19 -8.24
N ASN A 193 7.95 6.36 -7.78
CA ASN A 193 8.80 7.36 -7.14
C ASN A 193 9.44 6.79 -5.85
N LEU A 194 8.66 6.09 -5.02
CA LEU A 194 9.15 5.48 -3.79
C LEU A 194 10.28 4.49 -4.06
N LEU A 195 10.10 3.58 -5.02
CA LEU A 195 11.13 2.60 -5.39
C LEU A 195 12.35 3.27 -6.04
N LEU A 196 12.14 4.27 -6.88
CA LEU A 196 13.22 5.01 -7.53
C LEU A 196 14.09 5.74 -6.50
N GLU A 197 13.47 6.43 -5.55
CA GLU A 197 14.14 7.13 -4.44
C GLU A 197 15.01 6.17 -3.61
N HIS A 198 14.47 5.01 -3.24
CA HIS A 198 15.22 4.02 -2.48
C HIS A 198 16.40 3.46 -3.29
N ASN A 199 16.19 3.08 -4.56
CA ASN A 199 17.27 2.56 -5.38
C ASN A 199 18.38 3.61 -5.62
N LEU A 200 18.02 4.89 -5.82
CA LEU A 200 18.99 5.99 -5.95
C LEU A 200 19.78 6.22 -4.67
N PHE A 201 19.12 6.19 -3.51
CA PHE A 201 19.77 6.32 -2.20
C PHE A 201 20.81 5.22 -1.97
N TYR A 202 20.42 3.96 -2.15
CA TYR A 202 21.34 2.84 -1.98
C TYR A 202 22.46 2.86 -3.02
N TYR A 203 22.17 3.19 -4.28
CA TYR A 203 23.20 3.35 -5.31
C TYR A 203 24.24 4.42 -4.91
N HIS A 204 23.78 5.58 -4.44
CA HIS A 204 24.66 6.67 -4.01
C HIS A 204 25.60 6.25 -2.88
N ASN A 205 25.06 5.65 -1.81
CA ASN A 205 25.84 5.24 -0.65
C ASN A 205 26.84 4.12 -1.01
N THR A 206 26.39 3.11 -1.76
CA THR A 206 27.26 2.03 -2.22
C THR A 206 28.39 2.54 -3.13
N LYS A 207 28.14 3.58 -3.93
CA LYS A 207 29.15 4.22 -4.79
C LYS A 207 30.21 4.98 -3.97
N LYS A 208 29.82 5.60 -2.85
CA LYS A 208 30.73 6.31 -1.94
C LYS A 208 31.69 5.39 -1.21
N GLU A 209 31.25 4.19 -0.82
CA GLU A 209 32.01 3.26 0.03
C GLU A 209 33.23 2.60 -0.65
N LYS A 210 33.44 2.77 -1.97
CA LYS A 210 34.66 2.37 -2.73
C LYS A 210 35.18 0.93 -2.48
N ASN A 211 34.32 -0.07 -2.26
CA ASN A 211 34.72 -1.47 -2.09
C ASN A 211 34.48 -2.32 -3.35
N SER A 212 35.30 -3.36 -3.58
CA SER A 212 35.24 -4.21 -4.78
C SER A 212 33.99 -5.11 -4.87
N GLU A 213 33.43 -5.53 -3.72
CA GLU A 213 32.15 -6.26 -3.64
C GLU A 213 30.95 -5.39 -4.08
N ASN A 214 31.11 -4.05 -4.09
CA ASN A 214 30.03 -3.12 -4.42
C ASN A 214 29.67 -3.11 -5.91
N LEU A 215 30.51 -3.64 -6.80
CA LEU A 215 30.27 -3.59 -8.25
C LEU A 215 28.99 -4.33 -8.68
N ARG A 216 28.74 -5.51 -8.09
CA ARG A 216 27.50 -6.28 -8.38
C ARG A 216 26.26 -5.55 -7.86
N SER A 217 26.34 -5.01 -6.65
CA SER A 217 25.26 -4.24 -6.03
C SER A 217 24.95 -2.95 -6.81
N LEU A 218 25.98 -2.25 -7.30
CA LEU A 218 25.80 -1.08 -8.17
C LEU A 218 25.09 -1.42 -9.47
N GLY A 219 25.49 -2.52 -10.13
CA GLY A 219 24.82 -3.01 -11.33
C GLY A 219 23.35 -3.36 -11.10
N PHE A 220 23.04 -3.99 -9.95
CA PHE A 220 21.68 -4.29 -9.53
C PHE A 220 20.81 -3.03 -9.38
N TYR A 221 21.28 -2.03 -8.62
CA TYR A 221 20.52 -0.78 -8.44
C TYR A 221 20.39 0.01 -9.75
N GLU A 222 21.44 0.07 -10.56
CA GLU A 222 21.42 0.72 -11.88
C GLU A 222 20.36 0.09 -12.79
N GLN A 223 20.28 -1.24 -12.83
CA GLN A 223 19.27 -1.95 -13.62
C GLN A 223 17.86 -1.63 -13.12
N ASN A 224 17.64 -1.61 -11.80
CA ASN A 224 16.35 -1.25 -11.21
C ASN A 224 15.95 0.19 -11.53
N ILE A 225 16.86 1.16 -11.39
CA ILE A 225 16.61 2.58 -11.70
C ILE A 225 16.14 2.74 -13.16
N LYS A 226 16.88 2.17 -14.10
CA LYS A 226 16.53 2.22 -15.53
C LYS A 226 15.16 1.60 -15.80
N LYS A 227 14.88 0.46 -15.16
CA LYS A 227 13.61 -0.26 -15.28
C LYS A 227 12.43 0.55 -14.73
N ILE A 228 12.57 1.10 -13.53
CA ILE A 228 11.52 1.88 -12.86
C ILE A 228 11.18 3.12 -13.68
N ILE A 229 12.18 3.87 -14.16
CA ILE A 229 11.96 5.06 -15.00
C ILE A 229 11.25 4.69 -16.30
N THR A 230 11.74 3.67 -17.00
CA THR A 230 11.14 3.22 -18.26
C THR A 230 9.68 2.83 -18.05
N ARG A 231 9.39 2.08 -16.98
CA ARG A 231 8.03 1.64 -16.66
C ARG A 231 7.13 2.79 -16.23
N LEU A 232 7.60 3.69 -15.37
CA LEU A 232 6.87 4.90 -14.97
C LEU A 232 6.42 5.70 -16.21
N ILE A 233 7.32 5.94 -17.15
CA ILE A 233 7.02 6.68 -18.38
C ILE A 233 5.97 5.95 -19.22
N ASN A 234 6.15 4.64 -19.42
CA ASN A 234 5.21 3.83 -20.19
C ASN A 234 3.80 3.81 -19.56
N GLU A 235 3.69 3.65 -18.25
CA GLU A 235 2.40 3.62 -17.54
C GLU A 235 1.72 4.99 -17.53
N LEU A 236 2.50 6.07 -17.45
CA LEU A 236 2.01 7.44 -17.51
C LEU A 236 1.41 7.79 -18.88
N ILE A 237 2.05 7.36 -19.97
CA ILE A 237 1.71 7.77 -21.34
C ILE A 237 0.65 6.87 -21.97
N LYS A 238 0.43 5.66 -21.45
CA LYS A 238 -0.43 4.63 -22.05
C LYS A 238 -1.85 5.05 -22.44
N ASN A 239 -2.35 6.21 -21.99
CA ASN A 239 -3.65 6.77 -22.40
C ASN A 239 -3.65 8.29 -22.61
N ARG A 240 -2.50 8.92 -22.88
CA ARG A 240 -2.39 10.39 -22.95
C ARG A 240 -1.46 10.85 -24.08
N THR A 241 -1.86 11.92 -24.76
CA THR A 241 -1.03 12.64 -25.76
C THR A 241 0.03 13.53 -25.12
N SER A 242 -0.16 13.90 -23.84
CA SER A 242 0.80 14.66 -23.03
C SER A 242 0.70 14.26 -21.57
N VAL A 243 1.84 14.11 -20.88
CA VAL A 243 1.89 13.79 -19.46
C VAL A 243 2.63 14.89 -18.71
N GLN A 244 1.96 15.47 -17.72
CA GLN A 244 2.63 16.28 -16.70
C GLN A 244 3.14 15.34 -15.60
N LEU A 245 4.46 15.34 -15.41
CA LEU A 245 5.10 14.62 -14.31
C LEU A 245 4.76 15.26 -12.97
N SER A 246 4.84 14.49 -11.89
CA SER A 246 4.80 15.08 -10.55
C SER A 246 6.09 15.82 -10.24
N SER A 247 6.05 16.83 -9.35
CA SER A 247 7.26 17.52 -8.88
C SER A 247 8.28 16.54 -8.28
N LYS A 248 7.82 15.52 -7.55
CA LYS A 248 8.67 14.44 -7.02
C LYS A 248 9.29 13.59 -8.13
N SER A 249 8.56 13.25 -9.18
CA SER A 249 9.13 12.48 -10.31
C SER A 249 10.24 13.28 -10.99
N LEU A 250 10.03 14.59 -11.21
CA LEU A 250 11.04 15.48 -11.78
C LEU A 250 12.27 15.63 -10.88
N SER A 251 12.08 15.76 -9.56
CA SER A 251 13.21 15.85 -8.64
C SER A 251 14.03 14.55 -8.61
N LEU A 252 13.39 13.38 -8.66
CA LEU A 252 14.07 12.10 -8.77
C LEU A 252 14.74 11.88 -10.14
N PHE A 253 14.19 12.45 -11.22
CA PHE A 253 14.84 12.47 -12.53
C PHE A 253 16.07 13.38 -12.52
N ALA A 254 16.01 14.52 -11.83
CA ALA A 254 17.17 15.36 -11.60
C ALA A 254 18.26 14.58 -10.84
N TRP A 255 17.91 13.90 -9.75
CA TRP A 255 18.84 13.04 -9.01
C TRP A 255 19.42 11.93 -9.90
N THR A 256 18.60 11.27 -10.69
CA THR A 256 19.07 10.25 -11.64
C THR A 256 20.09 10.83 -12.63
N SER A 257 19.83 12.04 -13.13
CA SER A 257 20.69 12.73 -14.10
C SER A 257 22.06 13.13 -13.53
N ILE A 258 22.28 13.07 -12.21
CA ILE A 258 23.60 13.25 -11.60
C ILE A 258 24.51 12.05 -11.90
N TYR A 259 23.95 10.85 -12.04
CA TYR A 259 24.73 9.62 -12.21
C TYR A 259 24.60 8.96 -13.58
N PHE A 260 23.50 9.19 -14.28
CA PHE A 260 23.17 8.47 -15.51
C PHE A 260 22.72 9.44 -16.61
N ASP A 261 22.92 9.04 -17.87
CA ASP A 261 22.29 9.73 -19.00
C ASP A 261 20.79 9.43 -19.00
N LEU A 262 20.02 10.35 -18.42
CA LEU A 262 18.56 10.23 -18.34
C LEU A 262 17.91 10.21 -19.74
N LYS A 263 18.48 10.91 -20.73
CA LYS A 263 17.92 10.96 -22.09
C LYS A 263 18.02 9.60 -22.76
N GLU A 264 19.12 8.88 -22.55
CA GLU A 264 19.22 7.48 -23.01
C GLU A 264 18.21 6.55 -22.33
N ILE A 265 17.94 6.74 -21.03
CA ILE A 265 16.95 5.95 -20.31
C ILE A 265 15.54 6.23 -20.86
N ILE A 266 15.18 7.51 -21.05
CA ILE A 266 13.88 7.91 -21.60
C ILE A 266 13.68 7.32 -22.99
N LYS A 267 14.70 7.33 -23.87
CA LYS A 267 14.61 6.73 -25.21
C LYS A 267 14.20 5.24 -25.19
N LYS A 268 14.58 4.47 -24.16
CA LYS A 268 14.19 3.06 -24.02
C LYS A 268 12.69 2.84 -23.78
N SER A 269 11.98 3.88 -23.35
CA SER A 269 10.53 3.83 -23.18
C SER A 269 9.76 3.97 -24.51
N ASN A 270 10.44 4.26 -25.63
CA ASN A 270 9.80 4.61 -26.91
C ASN A 270 8.82 5.79 -26.80
N ASN A 271 8.99 6.63 -25.78
CA ASN A 271 8.16 7.79 -25.51
C ASN A 271 9.05 9.03 -25.35
N THR A 272 8.45 10.21 -25.57
CA THR A 272 9.13 11.51 -25.46
C THR A 272 8.66 12.28 -24.23
N LEU A 273 9.61 12.86 -23.50
CA LEU A 273 9.34 13.79 -22.40
C LEU A 273 9.93 15.15 -22.74
N MET A 274 9.27 15.90 -23.63
CA MET A 274 9.83 17.13 -24.21
C MET A 274 10.38 18.13 -23.19
N ASP A 275 9.70 18.32 -22.06
CA ASP A 275 10.13 19.28 -21.03
C ASP A 275 11.46 18.86 -20.39
N VAL A 276 11.66 17.56 -20.17
CA VAL A 276 12.90 16.99 -19.61
C VAL A 276 14.00 16.92 -20.68
N GLU A 277 13.64 16.58 -21.92
CA GLU A 277 14.59 16.48 -23.04
C GLU A 277 15.21 17.83 -23.43
N LYS A 278 14.46 18.93 -23.23
CA LYS A 278 14.92 20.31 -23.41
C LYS A 278 15.87 20.79 -22.31
N CYS A 279 15.91 20.13 -21.15
CA CYS A 279 16.87 20.45 -20.09
C CYS A 279 18.29 20.05 -20.51
N ASN A 280 19.26 20.92 -20.20
CA ASN A 280 20.67 20.68 -20.52
C ASN A 280 21.45 20.09 -19.34
N SER A 281 20.96 20.27 -18.12
CA SER A 281 21.59 19.81 -16.88
C SER A 281 20.58 19.18 -15.93
N TRP A 282 21.08 18.40 -14.96
CA TRP A 282 20.26 17.91 -13.84
C TRP A 282 19.59 19.07 -13.08
N PHE A 283 20.29 20.20 -12.95
CA PHE A 283 19.79 21.38 -12.25
C PHE A 283 18.63 22.05 -13.00
N ASP A 284 18.62 22.03 -14.34
CA ASP A 284 17.47 22.50 -15.12
C ASP A 284 16.23 21.63 -14.91
N ILE A 285 16.41 20.30 -14.82
CA ILE A 285 15.32 19.37 -14.48
C ILE A 285 14.82 19.66 -13.05
N PHE A 286 15.74 19.95 -12.13
CA PHE A 286 15.38 20.32 -10.76
C PHE A 286 14.58 21.63 -10.70
N LYS A 287 14.98 22.66 -11.44
CA LYS A 287 14.19 23.91 -11.57
C LYS A 287 12.78 23.65 -12.10
N LEU A 288 12.67 22.79 -13.11
CA LEU A 288 11.37 22.37 -13.64
C LEU A 288 10.53 21.69 -12.55
N SER A 289 11.16 20.88 -11.68
CA SER A 289 10.48 20.28 -10.52
C SER A 289 9.93 21.32 -9.54
N CYS A 290 10.69 22.39 -9.26
CA CYS A 290 10.24 23.50 -8.41
C CYS A 290 9.05 24.24 -9.02
N LEU A 291 9.09 24.52 -10.33
CA LEU A 291 7.97 25.14 -11.05
C LEU A 291 6.73 24.26 -11.00
N TYR A 292 6.88 22.95 -11.20
CA TYR A 292 5.77 22.00 -11.15
C TYR A 292 5.22 21.86 -9.73
N ASN A 293 6.03 22.07 -8.70
CA ASN A 293 5.56 22.04 -7.31
C ASN A 293 4.54 23.14 -7.00
N GLN A 294 4.58 24.24 -7.75
CA GLN A 294 3.61 25.34 -7.65
C GLN A 294 2.27 25.02 -8.32
N ILE A 295 2.20 23.97 -9.16
CA ILE A 295 1.01 23.57 -9.89
C ILE A 295 0.23 22.54 -9.05
N PRO A 296 -1.02 22.81 -8.63
CA PRO A 296 -1.77 21.93 -7.72
C PRO A 296 -1.91 20.48 -8.20
N GLN A 297 -1.96 20.26 -9.52
CA GLN A 297 -2.07 18.93 -10.12
C GLN A 297 -0.74 18.15 -10.13
N CYS A 298 0.39 18.85 -10.09
CA CYS A 298 1.73 18.25 -10.14
C CYS A 298 2.38 18.16 -8.76
N TYR A 299 1.89 18.91 -7.78
CA TYR A 299 2.32 18.85 -6.39
C TYR A 299 2.15 17.44 -5.80
N SER A 300 3.26 16.86 -5.32
CA SER A 300 3.30 15.49 -4.82
C SER A 300 3.80 15.32 -3.38
N GLY A 301 3.82 16.40 -2.58
CA GLY A 301 4.21 16.36 -1.16
C GLY A 301 5.58 16.96 -0.88
N PRO A 302 6.19 16.65 0.27
CA PRO A 302 7.49 17.18 0.67
C PRO A 302 8.61 16.67 -0.25
N PHE A 303 9.73 17.40 -0.24
CA PHE A 303 10.94 17.01 -0.93
C PHE A 303 11.56 15.76 -0.29
N SER A 304 12.51 15.16 -0.99
CA SER A 304 13.20 13.97 -0.51
C SER A 304 14.30 14.34 0.47
N GLU A 305 14.18 13.95 1.74
CA GLU A 305 15.28 14.08 2.71
C GLU A 305 16.54 13.33 2.25
N ALA A 306 16.35 12.15 1.63
CA ALA A 306 17.45 11.38 1.07
C ALA A 306 18.17 12.16 -0.04
N PHE A 307 17.44 12.80 -0.94
CA PHE A 307 18.04 13.62 -1.99
C PHE A 307 18.65 14.91 -1.42
N LYS A 308 18.04 15.52 -0.40
CA LYS A 308 18.58 16.68 0.31
C LYS A 308 19.96 16.38 0.89
N SER A 309 20.10 15.24 1.59
CA SER A 309 21.39 14.77 2.10
C SER A 309 22.43 14.58 0.98
N VAL A 310 22.03 14.05 -0.18
CA VAL A 310 22.94 13.93 -1.33
C VAL A 310 23.40 15.28 -1.86
N LEU A 311 22.50 16.27 -1.92
CA LEU A 311 22.87 17.63 -2.34
C LEU A 311 23.82 18.29 -1.33
N GLU A 312 23.60 18.08 -0.03
CA GLU A 312 24.50 18.57 1.04
C GLU A 312 25.90 17.96 0.94
N ASP A 313 25.99 16.69 0.55
CA ASP A 313 27.27 16.01 0.32
C ASP A 313 28.03 16.56 -0.91
N MET A 314 27.35 17.24 -1.82
CA MET A 314 27.92 17.90 -3.00
C MET A 314 28.31 19.37 -2.70
N LYS A 315 28.83 19.64 -1.50
CA LYS A 315 29.13 21.00 -0.99
C LYS A 315 29.99 21.91 -1.88
N ASP A 316 30.81 21.33 -2.76
CA ASP A 316 31.69 22.08 -3.67
C ASP A 316 31.02 22.37 -5.05
N ASP A 317 29.82 21.83 -5.27
CA ASP A 317 29.04 22.02 -6.49
C ASP A 317 28.12 23.24 -6.36
N LYS A 318 28.34 24.25 -7.21
CA LYS A 318 27.57 25.50 -7.20
C LYS A 318 26.09 25.29 -7.50
N ASP A 319 25.74 24.30 -8.31
CA ASP A 319 24.35 23.99 -8.63
C ASP A 319 23.68 23.23 -7.49
N ALA A 320 24.41 22.39 -6.75
CA ALA A 320 23.91 21.76 -5.53
C ALA A 320 23.58 22.78 -4.43
N ILE A 321 24.44 23.77 -4.22
CA ILE A 321 24.19 24.86 -3.26
C ILE A 321 22.90 25.61 -3.62
N LYS A 322 22.75 26.01 -4.90
CA LYS A 322 21.53 26.68 -5.37
C LYS A 322 20.29 25.79 -5.30
N ALA A 323 20.45 24.49 -5.55
CA ALA A 323 19.35 23.54 -5.43
C ALA A 323 18.82 23.48 -4.00
N LEU A 324 19.71 23.48 -2.99
CA LEU A 324 19.32 23.53 -1.57
C LEU A 324 18.57 24.83 -1.23
N GLU A 325 19.00 25.98 -1.75
CA GLU A 325 18.24 27.23 -1.59
C GLU A 325 16.82 27.13 -2.16
N TYR A 326 16.68 26.51 -3.34
CA TYR A 326 15.39 26.29 -3.99
C TYR A 326 14.50 25.27 -3.27
N VAL A 327 15.07 24.25 -2.62
CA VAL A 327 14.31 23.33 -1.77
C VAL A 327 13.58 24.13 -0.69
N ASN A 328 14.30 24.97 0.04
CA ASN A 328 13.72 25.77 1.13
C ASN A 328 12.63 26.74 0.63
N ILE A 329 12.84 27.36 -0.54
CA ILE A 329 11.90 28.33 -1.12
C ILE A 329 10.62 27.66 -1.67
N TYR A 330 10.76 26.56 -2.40
CA TYR A 330 9.65 26.01 -3.21
C TYR A 330 8.97 24.79 -2.59
N PHE A 331 9.62 24.12 -1.64
CA PHE A 331 9.05 22.97 -0.92
C PHE A 331 8.69 23.31 0.54
N ASN A 332 9.00 24.53 1.01
CA ASN A 332 8.75 25.03 2.36
C ASN A 332 9.37 24.14 3.45
N GLU A 333 10.62 23.73 3.23
CA GLU A 333 11.42 22.90 4.16
C GLU A 333 12.56 23.67 4.81
#